data_AF-A0A0D2KG79-F1
#
_entry.id   AF-A0A0D2KG79-F1
#
_cell.length_a   1.000
_cell.length_b   1.000
_cell.length_c   1.000
_cell.angle_alpha   90.00
_cell.angle_beta   90.00
_cell.angle_gamma   90.00
#
_symmetry.space_group_name_H-M   'P 1'
#
loop_
_entity.id
_entity.type
_entity.pdbx_description
1 polymer ?
#
loop_
_entity_poly.entity_id
_entity_poly.type
_entity_poly.pdbx_seq_one_letter_code
_entity_poly.pdbx_strand_id
1 'polypeptide(L)'
;MAQQQQGALPPSATEAVLVPTETLPDGPVIRGYDFNAGRDLDGLMGALLTSGFQASALGQAVVEANRMIDWRLSDEPVGPSTDPEHADPAFRAATRTKIYLGYTSERRHR
;
A
#
# COMPACT_ATOMS: atom_id res chain seq x y z
N MET A 1 -41.57 38.94 18.53
CA MET A 1 -40.99 37.60 18.79
C MET A 1 -41.37 36.71 17.62
N ALA A 2 -40.55 36.68 16.57
CA ALA A 2 -40.78 35.82 15.41
C ALA A 2 -40.07 34.50 15.66
N GLN A 3 -40.87 33.45 15.84
CA GLN A 3 -40.42 32.09 16.06
C GLN A 3 -39.68 31.62 14.80
N GLN A 4 -38.41 31.25 14.95
CA GLN A 4 -37.65 30.59 13.89
C GLN A 4 -38.27 29.21 13.67
N GLN A 5 -38.93 29.05 12.52
CA GLN A 5 -39.36 27.75 12.03
C GLN A 5 -38.11 26.90 11.81
N GLN A 6 -37.93 25.86 12.62
CA GLN A 6 -37.02 24.76 12.31
C GLN A 6 -37.60 24.05 11.08
N GLY A 7 -37.15 24.47 9.89
CA GLY A 7 -37.61 23.94 8.62
C GLY A 7 -37.27 22.45 8.51
N ALA A 8 -38.27 21.63 8.20
CA ALA A 8 -38.09 20.22 7.90
C ALA A 8 -37.02 20.06 6.80
N LEU A 9 -36.08 19.13 7.00
CA LEU A 9 -35.01 18.87 6.05
C LEU A 9 -35.59 18.48 4.68
N PRO A 10 -35.08 19.00 3.56
CA PRO A 10 -35.59 18.67 2.24
C PRO A 10 -35.41 17.15 1.98
N PRO A 11 -36.45 16.44 1.51
CA PRO A 11 -36.43 14.98 1.35
C PRO A 11 -35.27 14.48 0.48
N SER A 12 -34.91 15.23 -0.56
CA SER A 12 -33.80 14.91 -1.45
C SER A 12 -32.43 14.94 -0.77
N ALA A 13 -32.24 15.80 0.24
CA ALA A 13 -30.99 15.83 1.01
C ALA A 13 -30.91 14.62 1.96
N THR A 14 -32.03 14.22 2.54
CA THR A 14 -32.10 13.04 3.42
C THR A 14 -31.82 11.75 2.63
N GLU A 15 -32.43 11.59 1.47
CA GLU A 15 -32.23 10.41 0.62
C GLU A 15 -30.81 10.33 0.05
N ALA A 16 -30.22 11.47 -0.33
CA ALA A 16 -28.85 11.50 -0.87
C ALA A 16 -27.75 11.24 0.17
N VAL A 17 -27.95 11.62 1.44
CA VAL A 17 -26.94 11.49 2.50
C VAL A 17 -27.08 10.20 3.30
N LEU A 18 -28.31 9.71 3.51
CA LEU A 18 -28.58 8.54 4.35
C LEU A 18 -28.63 7.23 3.55
N VAL A 19 -27.81 7.13 2.51
CA VAL A 19 -27.71 5.91 1.71
C VAL A 19 -27.03 4.81 2.56
N PRO A 20 -27.62 3.60 2.65
CA PRO A 20 -27.00 2.48 3.34
C PRO A 20 -25.65 2.13 2.71
N THR A 21 -24.65 1.85 3.54
CA THR A 21 -23.34 1.38 3.09
C THR A 21 -23.29 -0.15 3.08
N GLU A 22 -22.59 -0.71 2.10
CA GLU A 22 -22.25 -2.14 2.06
C GLU A 22 -21.06 -2.43 2.97
N THR A 23 -20.93 -3.67 3.43
CA THR A 23 -19.76 -4.12 4.19
C THR A 23 -18.57 -4.25 3.26
N LEU A 24 -17.51 -3.50 3.55
CA LEU A 24 -16.24 -3.65 2.83
C LEU A 24 -15.54 -4.97 3.21
N PRO A 25 -14.78 -5.58 2.28
CA PRO A 25 -13.90 -6.70 2.59
C PRO A 25 -12.82 -6.30 3.60
N ASP A 26 -12.28 -7.27 4.32
CA ASP A 26 -11.21 -7.05 5.31
C ASP A 26 -10.03 -6.32 4.68
N GLY A 27 -9.75 -5.12 5.18
CA GLY A 27 -8.70 -4.24 4.69
C GLY A 27 -8.05 -3.47 5.83
N PRO A 28 -6.84 -2.92 5.61
CA PRO A 28 -6.14 -2.16 6.65
C PRO A 28 -6.94 -0.93 7.06
N VAL A 29 -7.17 -0.78 8.36
CA VAL A 29 -7.81 0.42 8.92
C VAL A 29 -6.82 1.58 8.84
N ILE A 30 -7.31 2.73 8.37
CA ILE A 30 -6.49 3.94 8.27
C ILE A 30 -6.12 4.42 9.68
N ARG A 31 -4.83 4.41 9.99
CA ARG A 31 -4.25 4.83 11.27
C ARG A 31 -2.80 5.28 11.06
N GLY A 32 -2.48 6.48 11.51
CA GLY A 32 -1.10 6.99 11.54
C GLY A 32 -0.31 6.50 12.75
N TYR A 33 0.98 6.81 12.77
CA TYR A 33 1.87 6.50 13.90
C TYR A 33 1.46 7.28 15.16
N ASP A 34 1.42 6.60 16.30
CA ASP A 34 1.13 7.21 17.60
C ASP A 34 2.43 7.68 18.27
N PHE A 35 2.70 8.98 18.24
CA PHE A 35 3.90 9.55 18.87
C PHE A 35 3.92 9.43 20.40
N ASN A 36 2.79 9.10 21.05
CA ASN A 36 2.79 8.78 22.48
C ASN A 36 3.45 7.44 22.79
N ALA A 37 3.55 6.54 21.80
CA ALA A 37 4.27 5.27 21.91
C ALA A 37 5.80 5.45 21.90
N GLY A 38 6.29 6.66 21.66
CA GLY A 38 7.71 7.00 21.63
C GLY A 38 8.18 7.49 20.26
N ARG A 39 9.48 7.78 20.17
CA ARG A 39 10.13 8.23 18.93
C ARG A 39 10.80 7.04 18.26
N ASP A 40 10.01 6.26 17.52
CA ASP A 40 10.47 5.12 16.73
C ASP A 40 10.31 5.42 15.23
N LEU A 41 11.43 5.42 14.51
CA LEU A 41 11.44 5.64 13.07
C LEU A 41 10.93 4.42 12.30
N ASP A 42 11.20 3.22 12.78
CA ASP A 42 10.76 2.00 12.12
C ASP A 42 9.23 1.88 12.21
N GLY A 43 8.67 2.15 13.39
CA GLY A 43 7.23 2.26 13.59
C GLY A 43 6.57 3.37 12.77
N LEU A 44 7.22 4.54 12.65
CA LEU A 44 6.73 5.64 11.81
C LEU A 44 6.69 5.25 10.32
N MET A 45 7.78 4.65 9.82
CA MET A 45 7.87 4.19 8.43
C MET A 45 6.87 3.05 8.16
N GLY A 46 6.68 2.14 9.12
CA GLY A 46 5.67 1.07 9.02
C GLY A 46 4.24 1.62 8.94
N ALA A 47 3.92 2.67 9.69
CA ALA A 47 2.60 3.30 9.67
C ALA A 47 2.26 4.00 8.34
N LEU A 48 3.23 4.19 7.44
CA LEU A 48 2.97 4.73 6.10
C LEU A 48 1.96 3.88 5.32
N LEU A 49 1.99 2.55 5.49
CA LEU A 49 1.04 1.62 4.84
C LEU A 49 -0.42 1.94 5.17
N THR A 50 -0.68 2.44 6.38
CA THR A 50 -2.01 2.72 6.92
C THR A 50 -2.32 4.21 7.01
N SER A 51 -1.45 5.09 6.51
CA SER A 51 -1.63 6.55 6.60
C SER A 51 -2.45 7.16 5.45
N GLY A 52 -2.58 6.46 4.32
CA GLY A 52 -3.33 6.90 3.14
C GLY A 52 -2.51 7.76 2.17
N PHE A 53 -3.14 8.11 1.04
CA PHE A 53 -2.56 8.96 -0.02
C PHE A 53 -1.14 8.53 -0.44
N GLN A 54 -0.21 9.48 -0.57
CA GLN A 54 1.17 9.23 -0.96
C GLN A 54 1.98 8.47 0.11
N ALA A 55 1.57 8.52 1.38
CA ALA A 55 2.23 7.74 2.42
C ALA A 55 2.03 6.25 2.18
N SER A 56 0.79 5.81 1.88
CA SER A 56 0.54 4.41 1.52
C SER A 56 1.29 4.00 0.25
N ALA A 57 1.35 4.88 -0.77
CA ALA A 57 2.12 4.61 -1.99
C ALA A 57 3.61 4.42 -1.70
N LEU A 58 4.21 5.25 -0.83
CA LEU A 58 5.60 5.10 -0.41
C LEU A 58 5.82 3.81 0.38
N GLY A 59 4.93 3.49 1.33
CA GLY A 59 5.00 2.24 2.09
C GLY A 59 4.94 1.01 1.19
N GLN A 60 4.05 1.01 0.19
CA GLN A 60 3.96 -0.05 -0.82
C GLN A 60 5.23 -0.15 -1.67
N ALA A 61 5.82 0.98 -2.06
CA ALA A 61 7.07 1.00 -2.82
C ALA A 61 8.24 0.38 -2.01
N VAL A 62 8.30 0.64 -0.70
CA VAL A 62 9.29 0.00 0.19
C VAL A 62 9.07 -1.50 0.28
N VAL A 63 7.82 -1.95 0.44
CA VAL A 63 7.48 -3.39 0.45
C VAL A 63 7.91 -4.07 -0.84
N GLU A 64 7.62 -3.46 -1.99
CA GLU A 64 7.98 -4.02 -3.29
C GLU A 64 9.50 -4.03 -3.53
N ALA A 65 10.21 -2.98 -3.12
CA ALA A 65 11.67 -2.94 -3.21
C ALA A 65 12.32 -4.05 -2.37
N ASN A 66 11.83 -4.28 -1.14
CA ASN A 66 12.30 -5.39 -0.31
C ASN A 66 11.96 -6.75 -0.94
N ARG A 67 10.77 -6.91 -1.51
CA ARG A 67 10.40 -8.12 -2.27
C ARG A 67 11.39 -8.41 -3.39
N MET A 68 11.80 -7.39 -4.16
CA MET A 68 12.81 -7.55 -5.21
C MET A 68 14.20 -7.93 -4.68
N ILE A 69 14.59 -7.44 -3.50
CA ILE A 69 15.89 -7.78 -2.87
C ILE A 69 15.89 -9.21 -2.35
N ASP A 70 14.78 -9.62 -1.73
CA ASP A 70 14.66 -10.90 -1.04
C ASP A 70 14.36 -12.06 -1.99
N TRP A 71 13.61 -11.81 -3.07
CA TRP A 71 13.16 -12.85 -4.00
C TRP A 71 14.30 -13.70 -4.55
N ARG A 72 14.05 -15.01 -4.59
CA ARG A 72 14.86 -16.02 -5.27
C ARG A 72 13.97 -16.83 -6.19
N LEU A 73 14.57 -17.42 -7.23
CA LEU A 73 13.85 -18.38 -8.07
C LEU A 73 13.36 -19.59 -7.27
N SER A 74 14.03 -19.94 -6.17
CA SER A 74 13.59 -21.00 -5.26
C SER A 74 12.24 -20.74 -4.58
N ASP A 75 11.78 -19.49 -4.52
CA ASP A 75 10.50 -19.13 -3.90
C ASP A 75 9.31 -19.45 -4.82
N GLU A 76 9.57 -19.61 -6.12
CA GLU A 76 8.57 -19.98 -7.11
C GLU A 76 8.35 -21.51 -7.14
N PRO A 77 7.11 -21.99 -7.33
CA PRO A 77 6.83 -23.42 -7.43
C PRO A 77 7.43 -24.02 -8.71
N VAL A 78 7.93 -25.26 -8.61
CA VAL A 78 8.34 -26.07 -9.78
C VAL A 78 7.10 -26.78 -10.31
N GLY A 79 6.80 -26.56 -11.59
CA GLY A 79 5.67 -27.14 -12.29
C GLY A 79 6.09 -27.92 -13.54
N PRO A 80 5.13 -28.54 -14.25
CA PRO A 80 5.40 -29.31 -15.47
C PRO A 80 5.95 -28.46 -16.63
N SER A 81 5.86 -27.13 -16.55
CA SER A 81 6.42 -26.18 -17.51
C SER A 81 7.77 -25.59 -17.08
N THR A 82 8.35 -26.04 -15.97
CA THR A 82 9.66 -25.55 -15.52
C THR A 82 10.76 -26.20 -16.35
N ASP A 83 11.64 -25.39 -16.93
CA ASP A 83 12.79 -25.89 -17.69
C ASP A 83 13.66 -26.82 -16.84
N PRO A 84 14.20 -27.93 -17.41
CA PRO A 84 15.02 -28.88 -16.66
C PRO A 84 16.25 -28.24 -15.99
N GLU A 85 16.83 -27.22 -16.61
CA GLU A 85 17.94 -26.44 -16.03
C GLU A 85 17.52 -25.61 -14.81
N HIS A 86 16.25 -25.19 -14.76
CA HIS A 86 15.67 -24.44 -13.66
C HIS A 86 15.10 -25.35 -12.58
N ALA A 87 15.21 -26.67 -12.71
CA ALA A 87 14.78 -27.64 -11.70
C ALA A 87 15.85 -27.89 -10.61
N ASP A 88 17.12 -27.55 -10.87
CA ASP A 88 18.20 -27.73 -9.89
C ASP A 88 18.03 -26.80 -8.67
N PRO A 89 17.89 -27.35 -7.44
CA PRO A 89 17.72 -26.55 -6.24
C PRO A 89 18.86 -25.55 -5.99
N ALA A 90 20.11 -25.92 -6.31
CA ALA A 90 21.26 -25.05 -6.08
C ALA A 90 21.23 -23.83 -7.02
N PHE A 91 20.96 -24.05 -8.31
CA PHE A 91 20.75 -22.97 -9.29
C PHE A 91 19.60 -22.03 -8.90
N ARG A 92 18.45 -22.57 -8.48
CA ARG A 92 17.29 -21.77 -8.08
C ARG A 92 17.56 -20.90 -6.86
N ALA A 93 18.25 -21.42 -5.85
CA ALA A 93 18.63 -20.67 -4.67
C ALA A 93 19.64 -19.54 -4.96
N ALA A 94 20.51 -19.74 -5.96
CA ALA A 94 21.48 -18.74 -6.39
C ALA A 94 20.88 -17.66 -7.30
N THR A 95 19.77 -17.94 -7.97
CA THR A 95 19.13 -17.03 -8.92
C THR A 95 18.32 -15.96 -8.20
N ARG A 96 18.70 -14.69 -8.41
CA ARG A 96 18.11 -13.49 -7.79
C ARG A 96 17.43 -12.58 -8.80
N THR A 97 16.60 -11.65 -8.34
CA THR A 97 15.98 -10.62 -9.17
C THR A 97 17.04 -9.70 -9.79
N LYS A 98 16.89 -9.39 -11.09
CA LYS A 98 17.68 -8.36 -11.77
C LYS A 98 17.01 -7.00 -11.58
N ILE A 99 17.67 -6.08 -10.87
CA ILE A 99 17.14 -4.75 -10.57
C ILE A 99 17.67 -3.73 -11.58
N TYR A 100 16.77 -3.06 -12.30
CA TYR A 100 17.10 -1.98 -13.22
C TYR A 100 16.77 -0.64 -12.57
N LEU A 101 17.78 0.19 -12.34
CA LEU A 101 17.62 1.52 -11.73
C LEU A 101 17.83 2.59 -12.78
N GLY A 102 16.77 3.34 -13.08
CA GLY A 102 16.82 4.54 -13.93
C GLY A 102 16.53 5.78 -13.09
N TYR A 103 17.38 6.80 -13.21
CA TYR A 103 17.13 8.12 -12.66
C TYR A 103 17.40 9.17 -13.74
N THR A 104 16.60 10.23 -13.75
CA THR A 104 16.81 11.35 -14.68
C THR A 104 17.76 12.35 -14.04
N SER A 105 18.67 12.94 -14.82
CA SER A 105 19.38 14.15 -14.40
C SER A 105 18.38 15.28 -14.15
N GLU A 106 18.51 16.01 -13.05
CA GLU A 106 17.69 17.19 -12.80
C GLU A 106 17.74 18.15 -14.00
N ARG A 107 16.59 18.74 -14.39
CA ARG A 107 16.64 19.98 -15.18
C ARG A 107 17.13 21.09 -14.27
N ARG A 108 18.44 21.29 -14.26
CA ARG A 108 19.06 22.50 -13.72
C ARG A 108 19.07 23.57 -14.82
N HIS A 109 18.52 24.75 -14.50
CA HIS A 109 18.32 25.98 -15.31
C HIS A 109 17.07 25.98 -16.22
N ARG A 110 16.13 26.92 -16.13
CA ARG A 110 16.14 28.34 -15.70
C ARG A 110 15.00 28.67 -14.75
#